data_AF-A0A955ZP60-F1
#
_entry.id   AF-A0A955ZP60-F1
#
_cell.length_a   1.000
_cell.length_b   1.000
_cell.length_c   1.000
_cell.angle_alpha   90.00
_cell.angle_beta   90.00
_cell.angle_gamma   90.00
#
_symmetry.space_group_name_H-M   'P 1'
#
loop_
_entity.id
_entity.type
_entity.pdbx_description
1 polymer ?
#
loop_
_entity_poly.entity_id
_entity_poly.type
_entity_poly.pdbx_seq_one_letter_code
_entity_poly.pdbx_strand_id
1 'polypeptide(L)'
;MRAVALWMAGLVVLSACGSSDSSEGGGGSAGTIDAATGGQSSGGTSGSNSGGGGSGGTGTGGTATGGSSTGGAAGQDGGVTPDGSAGAPAEAGVDAAPDAGKLTAQSCFDKMFPNASASALGLDYDQFNPTIGSHCKGTNQQDIKGVQKVVFLGDSVTVGTPPTNLNPGAVYRAILANKLATLFNIQPPGFGWGAADPINGVALPHESGDFISCAKWGARTDDLMQDNTQVEDCIPPDKRNLHYLVIMTMGGNDIASITKAGGGSNPSKTIPELWQQTQTFVQLLRDTVEWLKNPANVPGGVDVVFANNYEFTDGTGETNACVLAGLGGIEPWQDKQAQADMVIWANEQYMKIATDTQSDMIFMLESFCGHGYKRDDPTGPCYRGPNTPLWFDTTCIHPNAPGHAALADLFYETIAE
;
A
#
# COMPACT_ATOMS: atom_id res chain seq x y z
N MET A 1 41.41 -33.79 18.91
CA MET A 1 41.01 -32.72 17.97
C MET A 1 39.50 -32.60 18.03
N ARG A 2 38.98 -31.64 18.80
CA ARG A 2 37.54 -31.32 18.88
C ARG A 2 37.43 -29.86 18.44
N ALA A 3 36.79 -29.64 17.29
CA ALA A 3 36.54 -28.30 16.76
C ALA A 3 35.33 -27.71 17.50
N VAL A 4 35.57 -26.61 18.20
CA VAL A 4 34.54 -25.74 18.76
C VAL A 4 34.09 -24.82 17.64
N ALA A 5 32.87 -25.03 17.14
CA ALA A 5 32.21 -24.08 16.26
C ALA A 5 31.70 -22.91 17.11
N LEU A 6 32.39 -21.77 17.03
CA LEU A 6 31.88 -20.49 17.52
C LEU A 6 30.65 -20.11 16.69
N TRP A 7 29.47 -20.23 17.31
CA TRP A 7 28.29 -19.49 16.88
C TRP A 7 28.47 -18.04 17.33
N MET A 8 28.86 -17.16 16.41
CA MET A 8 28.60 -15.74 16.59
C MET A 8 27.10 -15.52 16.43
N ALA A 9 26.39 -15.51 17.55
CA ALA A 9 25.12 -14.80 17.66
C ALA A 9 25.44 -13.31 17.47
N GLY A 10 25.48 -12.89 16.20
CA GLY A 10 25.51 -11.48 15.85
C GLY A 10 24.23 -10.87 16.40
N LEU A 11 24.39 -10.08 17.46
CA LEU A 11 23.42 -9.09 17.89
C LEU A 11 23.27 -8.13 16.71
N VAL A 12 22.45 -8.49 15.72
CA VAL A 12 21.89 -7.54 14.76
C VAL A 12 21.03 -6.65 15.63
N VAL A 13 21.61 -5.55 16.08
CA VAL A 13 20.88 -4.44 16.68
C VAL A 13 19.73 -4.17 15.70
N LEU A 14 18.50 -4.33 16.18
CA LEU A 14 17.25 -3.92 15.52
C LEU A 14 17.25 -2.38 15.34
N SER A 15 18.23 -1.88 14.59
CA SER A 15 18.49 -0.47 14.35
C SER A 15 17.68 0.07 13.16
N ALA A 16 16.77 -0.71 12.58
CA ALA A 16 16.05 -0.35 11.36
C ALA A 16 14.53 -0.51 11.49
N CYS A 17 13.96 -0.08 12.62
CA CYS A 17 12.59 0.46 12.70
C CYS A 17 12.55 1.69 13.61
N GLY A 18 13.72 2.33 13.85
CA GLY A 18 13.78 3.61 14.52
C GLY A 18 13.35 4.68 13.52
N SER A 19 12.10 5.10 13.60
CA SER A 19 11.59 6.29 12.91
C SER A 19 12.59 7.43 13.16
N SER A 20 13.24 7.91 12.10
CA SER A 20 13.84 9.23 12.13
C SER A 20 12.71 10.24 12.12
N ASP A 21 12.11 10.50 13.29
CA ASP A 21 11.21 11.63 13.47
C ASP A 21 12.03 12.91 13.27
N SER A 22 12.03 13.40 12.03
CA SER A 22 12.40 14.77 11.71
C SER A 22 11.34 15.69 12.29
N SER A 23 11.53 16.11 13.54
CA SER A 23 10.74 17.15 14.17
C SER A 23 10.82 18.44 13.36
N GLU A 24 9.71 18.85 12.76
CA GLU A 24 9.53 20.21 12.22
C GLU A 24 9.64 21.22 13.36
N GLY A 25 10.70 22.04 13.31
CA GLY A 25 10.97 23.09 14.29
C GLY A 25 10.01 24.27 14.15
N GLY A 26 9.06 24.37 15.08
CA GLY A 26 8.34 25.60 15.37
C GLY A 26 9.28 26.64 16.01
N GLY A 27 9.45 27.78 15.34
CA GLY A 27 10.30 28.87 15.80
C GLY A 27 9.72 29.68 16.96
N GLY A 28 10.61 30.08 17.86
CA GLY A 28 10.52 31.33 18.62
C GLY A 28 10.29 31.21 20.12
N SER A 29 11.35 31.35 20.93
CA SER A 29 11.65 32.61 21.64
C SER A 29 12.90 32.48 22.51
N ALA A 30 13.53 33.62 22.75
CA ALA A 30 14.87 33.82 23.27
C ALA A 30 15.15 33.23 24.66
N GLY A 31 16.38 32.73 24.82
CA GLY A 31 16.99 32.39 26.11
C GLY A 31 18.50 32.27 25.97
N THR A 32 19.20 33.39 26.19
CA THR A 32 20.66 33.54 26.27
C THR A 32 21.31 32.57 27.25
N ILE A 33 22.40 31.91 26.82
CA ILE A 33 23.44 31.39 27.73
C ILE A 33 24.81 31.67 27.10
N ASP A 34 25.63 32.40 27.86
CA ASP A 34 27.05 32.64 27.64
C ASP A 34 27.86 31.34 27.64
N ALA A 35 28.78 31.22 26.68
CA ALA A 35 29.99 30.42 26.87
C ALA A 35 31.14 31.04 26.08
N ALA A 36 31.95 31.82 26.80
CA ALA A 36 33.23 32.31 26.38
C ALA A 36 34.28 31.20 26.38
N THR A 37 35.01 31.04 25.27
CA THR A 37 36.44 30.68 25.13
C THR A 37 36.65 30.40 23.64
N GLY A 38 37.48 31.11 22.86
CA GLY A 38 38.78 31.69 23.16
C GLY A 38 39.80 30.98 22.25
N GLY A 39 40.05 31.54 21.06
CA GLY A 39 40.98 30.96 20.09
C GLY A 39 41.25 31.87 18.89
N GLN A 40 42.14 32.84 19.09
CA GLN A 40 42.67 33.73 18.05
C GLN A 40 43.59 32.96 17.08
N SER A 41 43.51 33.27 15.79
CA SER A 41 44.70 33.41 14.93
C SER A 41 44.37 34.22 13.67
N SER A 42 45.31 35.09 13.34
CA SER A 42 45.28 36.25 12.43
C SER A 42 45.70 35.96 10.98
N GLY A 43 45.27 36.82 10.05
CA GLY A 43 45.87 37.07 8.73
C GLY A 43 44.79 37.45 7.71
N GLY A 44 44.58 38.72 7.34
CA GLY A 44 45.23 39.40 6.21
C GLY A 44 44.79 38.77 4.86
N THR A 45 44.20 39.41 3.86
CA THR A 45 44.35 40.77 3.33
C THR A 45 43.27 41.01 2.23
N SER A 46 42.81 42.25 2.10
CA SER A 46 42.35 42.96 0.88
C SER A 46 41.74 42.22 -0.33
N GLY A 47 40.56 42.66 -0.77
CA GLY A 47 40.08 42.47 -2.14
C GLY A 47 38.72 43.11 -2.40
N SER A 48 38.70 44.43 -2.66
CA SER A 48 37.54 45.14 -3.21
C SER A 48 37.22 44.65 -4.62
N ASN A 49 35.93 44.43 -4.95
CA ASN A 49 35.43 44.97 -6.20
C ASN A 49 33.91 45.23 -6.18
N SER A 50 33.59 46.34 -6.81
CA SER A 50 32.32 47.06 -6.88
C SER A 50 31.58 46.80 -8.20
N GLY A 51 30.25 46.95 -8.18
CA GLY A 51 29.37 47.08 -9.35
C GLY A 51 27.95 46.69 -8.93
N GLY A 52 27.03 47.61 -8.65
CA GLY A 52 26.32 48.45 -9.63
C GLY A 52 25.15 47.62 -10.19
N GLY A 53 23.86 47.89 -9.97
CA GLY A 53 23.15 49.16 -9.84
C GLY A 53 22.17 49.28 -11.02
N GLY A 54 20.86 49.33 -10.75
CA GLY A 54 19.78 49.59 -11.73
C GLY A 54 18.63 48.57 -11.59
N SER A 55 17.53 48.87 -10.87
CA SER A 55 16.38 49.70 -11.29
C SER A 55 15.76 49.18 -12.58
N GLY A 56 14.54 48.67 -12.65
CA GLY A 56 13.29 49.10 -12.02
C GLY A 56 12.28 49.26 -13.16
N GLY A 57 11.08 48.69 -13.06
CA GLY A 57 10.10 48.78 -14.14
C GLY A 57 8.85 47.93 -13.93
N THR A 58 7.94 48.45 -13.12
CA THR A 58 6.53 48.00 -13.00
C THR A 58 5.74 48.35 -14.27
N GLY A 59 5.05 47.36 -14.84
CA GLY A 59 4.11 47.54 -15.95
C GLY A 59 2.72 47.02 -15.58
N THR A 60 1.80 47.95 -15.34
CA THR A 60 0.36 47.77 -15.11
C THR A 60 -0.42 47.61 -16.42
N GLY A 61 -1.50 46.81 -16.37
CA GLY A 61 -2.80 47.16 -16.97
C GLY A 61 -3.10 46.61 -18.37
N GLY A 62 -4.20 45.86 -18.48
CA GLY A 62 -4.77 45.45 -19.76
C GLY A 62 -6.02 44.58 -19.63
N THR A 63 -7.15 45.20 -19.27
CA THR A 63 -8.50 44.62 -19.28
C THR A 63 -9.00 44.53 -20.73
N ALA A 64 -9.54 43.39 -21.16
CA ALA A 64 -10.27 43.26 -22.43
C ALA A 64 -11.65 42.62 -22.20
N THR A 65 -12.67 43.45 -22.41
CA THR A 65 -14.09 43.10 -22.53
C THR A 65 -14.47 42.89 -24.00
N GLY A 66 -15.38 41.92 -24.25
CA GLY A 66 -16.41 42.04 -25.29
C GLY A 66 -16.32 41.02 -26.44
N GLY A 67 -17.39 40.25 -26.63
CA GLY A 67 -17.59 39.41 -27.81
C GLY A 67 -18.76 38.45 -27.72
N SER A 68 -19.98 38.98 -27.73
CA SER A 68 -21.25 38.24 -27.87
C SER A 68 -21.48 37.87 -29.35
N SER A 69 -21.90 36.63 -29.62
CA SER A 69 -22.51 36.25 -30.91
C SER A 69 -23.71 35.33 -30.68
N THR A 70 -24.88 35.88 -30.96
CA THR A 70 -26.18 35.22 -31.15
C THR A 70 -26.38 34.79 -32.61
N GLY A 71 -27.04 33.66 -32.87
CA GLY A 71 -27.93 33.52 -34.05
C GLY A 71 -28.00 32.15 -34.74
N GLY A 72 -29.24 31.63 -34.88
CA GLY A 72 -29.70 30.72 -35.95
C GLY A 72 -30.01 29.28 -35.50
N ALA A 73 -31.23 28.86 -35.14
CA ALA A 73 -32.52 28.76 -35.86
C ALA A 73 -32.77 27.39 -36.54
N ALA A 74 -33.74 26.67 -35.95
CA ALA A 74 -34.81 25.82 -36.47
C ALA A 74 -34.68 25.08 -37.84
N GLY A 75 -34.91 23.77 -37.79
CA GLY A 75 -35.41 22.95 -38.90
C GLY A 75 -36.41 21.91 -38.38
N GLN A 76 -37.68 22.07 -38.78
CA GLN A 76 -38.81 21.19 -38.51
C GLN A 76 -38.97 20.10 -39.59
N ASP A 77 -39.67 19.05 -39.20
CA ASP A 77 -40.70 18.29 -39.93
C ASP A 77 -40.39 17.30 -41.07
N GLY A 78 -41.11 16.16 -40.94
CA GLY A 78 -41.28 15.07 -41.89
C GLY A 78 -41.13 13.72 -41.17
N GLY A 79 -42.14 12.89 -40.90
CA GLY A 79 -43.43 12.71 -41.55
C GLY A 79 -43.62 11.22 -41.85
N VAL A 80 -44.32 10.51 -40.96
CA VAL A 80 -45.23 9.36 -41.15
C VAL A 80 -44.84 8.21 -42.11
N THR A 81 -44.79 6.97 -41.60
CA THR A 81 -45.70 5.86 -42.00
C THR A 81 -45.71 4.72 -40.98
N PRO A 82 -46.89 4.12 -40.70
CA PRO A 82 -47.04 2.98 -39.80
C PRO A 82 -46.97 1.68 -40.58
N ASP A 83 -46.15 0.72 -40.14
CA ASP A 83 -46.27 -0.66 -40.62
C ASP A 83 -46.48 -1.58 -39.43
N GLY A 84 -47.72 -2.02 -39.27
CA GLY A 84 -48.13 -3.04 -38.32
C GLY A 84 -47.69 -4.40 -38.83
N SER A 85 -46.73 -5.01 -38.15
CA SER A 85 -46.46 -6.43 -38.29
C SER A 85 -47.11 -7.18 -37.13
N ALA A 86 -48.03 -8.07 -37.50
CA ALA A 86 -48.85 -8.87 -36.62
C ALA A 86 -48.01 -9.73 -35.67
N GLY A 87 -48.48 -9.84 -34.43
CA GLY A 87 -47.84 -10.54 -33.33
C GLY A 87 -47.53 -12.00 -33.64
N ALA A 88 -46.28 -12.36 -33.38
CA ALA A 88 -45.92 -13.74 -33.03
C ALA A 88 -46.46 -14.04 -31.61
N PRO A 89 -47.00 -15.25 -31.36
CA PRO A 89 -47.42 -15.64 -30.03
C PRO A 89 -46.22 -15.61 -29.08
N ALA A 90 -46.42 -14.98 -27.93
CA ALA A 90 -45.46 -14.95 -26.84
C ALA A 90 -45.04 -16.38 -26.51
N GLU A 91 -43.79 -16.72 -26.80
CA GLU A 91 -43.19 -17.94 -26.26
C GLU A 91 -43.22 -17.82 -24.75
N ALA A 92 -43.83 -18.82 -24.11
CA ALA A 92 -43.90 -18.93 -22.67
C ALA A 92 -42.49 -18.75 -22.10
N GLY A 93 -42.34 -17.72 -21.26
CA GLY A 93 -41.08 -17.35 -20.65
C GLY A 93 -40.42 -18.59 -20.07
N VAL A 94 -39.30 -18.98 -20.69
CA VAL A 94 -38.30 -19.80 -20.04
C VAL A 94 -37.95 -19.06 -18.76
N ASP A 95 -38.32 -19.64 -17.63
CA ASP A 95 -37.94 -19.17 -16.31
C ASP A 95 -36.44 -18.87 -16.36
N ALA A 96 -36.09 -17.59 -16.34
CA ALA A 96 -34.71 -17.16 -16.29
C ALA A 96 -34.09 -17.88 -15.09
N ALA A 97 -33.08 -18.70 -15.34
CA ALA A 97 -32.36 -19.38 -14.28
C ALA A 97 -32.05 -18.34 -13.21
N PRO A 98 -32.35 -18.61 -11.92
CA PRO A 98 -32.13 -17.64 -10.86
C PRO A 98 -30.71 -17.14 -10.99
N ASP A 99 -30.58 -15.83 -11.20
CA ASP A 99 -29.30 -15.15 -11.35
C ASP A 99 -28.45 -15.63 -10.17
N ALA A 100 -27.44 -16.45 -10.45
CA ALA A 100 -26.59 -17.02 -9.42
C ALA A 100 -25.84 -15.82 -8.87
N GLY A 101 -26.39 -15.24 -7.79
CA GLY A 101 -26.14 -13.85 -7.40
C GLY A 101 -24.66 -13.50 -7.43
N LYS A 102 -24.36 -12.25 -7.80
CA LYS A 102 -22.99 -11.71 -7.86
C LYS A 102 -22.21 -12.15 -6.62
N LEU A 103 -21.02 -12.73 -6.84
CA LEU A 103 -20.11 -13.13 -5.77
C LEU A 103 -19.81 -11.93 -4.88
N THR A 104 -19.97 -12.09 -3.56
CA THR A 104 -19.74 -11.03 -2.58
C THR A 104 -18.52 -11.33 -1.72
N ALA A 105 -17.87 -10.30 -1.15
CA ALA A 105 -16.74 -10.48 -0.25
C ALA A 105 -17.16 -11.33 0.96
N GLN A 106 -18.34 -11.02 1.53
CA GLN A 106 -18.93 -11.80 2.61
C GLN A 106 -19.03 -13.30 2.27
N SER A 107 -19.49 -13.63 1.06
CA SER A 107 -19.62 -15.04 0.63
C SER A 107 -18.28 -15.76 0.46
N CYS A 108 -17.21 -15.02 0.14
CA CYS A 108 -15.85 -15.55 0.12
C CYS A 108 -15.34 -15.80 1.54
N PHE A 109 -15.54 -14.84 2.44
CA PHE A 109 -15.06 -14.93 3.82
C PHE A 109 -15.80 -15.99 4.64
N ASP A 110 -17.11 -16.18 4.44
CA ASP A 110 -17.87 -17.26 5.09
C ASP A 110 -17.32 -18.66 4.75
N LYS A 111 -16.66 -18.82 3.59
CA LYS A 111 -15.96 -20.06 3.23
C LYS A 111 -14.58 -20.17 3.88
N MET A 112 -13.91 -19.05 4.12
CA MET A 112 -12.58 -19.01 4.75
C MET A 112 -12.63 -19.25 6.26
N PHE A 113 -13.72 -18.81 6.91
CA PHE A 113 -13.88 -18.85 8.36
C PHE A 113 -15.06 -19.74 8.74
N PRO A 114 -14.88 -21.07 8.83
CA PRO A 114 -16.00 -21.99 9.04
C PRO A 114 -16.65 -21.87 10.44
N ASN A 115 -15.92 -21.32 11.43
CA ASN A 115 -16.37 -21.23 12.82
C ASN A 115 -16.63 -19.79 13.29
N ALA A 116 -16.38 -18.81 12.44
CA ALA A 116 -16.58 -17.40 12.71
C ALA A 116 -17.39 -16.84 11.55
N SER A 117 -18.50 -16.15 11.81
CA SER A 117 -19.16 -15.42 10.71
C SER A 117 -18.15 -14.44 10.13
N ALA A 118 -18.13 -14.13 8.83
CA ALA A 118 -17.16 -13.13 8.35
C ALA A 118 -17.32 -11.74 9.02
N SER A 119 -18.47 -11.52 9.68
CA SER A 119 -18.71 -10.46 10.66
C SER A 119 -17.71 -10.43 11.83
N ALA A 120 -16.90 -11.47 12.03
CA ALA A 120 -15.96 -11.59 13.14
C ALA A 120 -14.79 -10.59 13.03
N LEU A 121 -14.45 -10.14 11.82
CA LEU A 121 -13.52 -9.03 11.62
C LEU A 121 -14.22 -7.67 11.53
N GLY A 122 -15.56 -7.63 11.48
CA GLY A 122 -16.33 -6.39 11.36
C GLY A 122 -16.19 -5.65 10.02
N LEU A 123 -15.64 -6.29 8.98
CA LEU A 123 -15.47 -5.71 7.65
C LEU A 123 -16.76 -5.81 6.83
N ASP A 124 -17.19 -4.71 6.21
CA ASP A 124 -18.26 -4.69 5.22
C ASP A 124 -17.74 -4.12 3.89
N TYR A 125 -17.09 -4.95 3.09
CA TYR A 125 -16.64 -4.52 1.75
C TYR A 125 -17.76 -4.42 0.73
N ASP A 126 -18.83 -5.20 0.91
CA ASP A 126 -19.94 -5.27 -0.04
C ASP A 126 -20.72 -3.96 -0.11
N GLN A 127 -20.65 -3.09 0.92
CA GLN A 127 -21.18 -1.72 0.90
C GLN A 127 -20.66 -0.86 -0.27
N PHE A 128 -19.49 -1.20 -0.83
CA PHE A 128 -18.90 -0.50 -1.98
C PHE A 128 -19.19 -1.16 -3.33
N ASN A 129 -19.98 -2.25 -3.36
CA ASN A 129 -20.30 -3.03 -4.56
C ASN A 129 -19.08 -3.43 -5.43
N PRO A 130 -17.97 -3.93 -4.84
CA PRO A 130 -16.80 -4.32 -5.61
C PRO A 130 -17.10 -5.47 -6.59
N THR A 131 -16.26 -5.64 -7.61
CA THR A 131 -16.23 -6.87 -8.39
C THR A 131 -15.28 -7.83 -7.71
N ILE A 132 -15.80 -8.92 -7.15
CA ILE A 132 -15.01 -9.91 -6.42
C ILE A 132 -14.48 -10.95 -7.40
N GLY A 133 -13.18 -11.24 -7.34
CA GLY A 133 -12.55 -12.28 -8.15
C GLY A 133 -13.09 -13.66 -7.80
N SER A 134 -13.29 -14.52 -8.80
CA SER A 134 -13.84 -15.87 -8.62
C SER A 134 -12.97 -16.75 -7.72
N HIS A 135 -11.68 -16.41 -7.59
CA HIS A 135 -10.71 -17.04 -6.71
C HIS A 135 -10.88 -16.66 -5.22
N CYS A 136 -11.72 -15.67 -4.87
CA CYS A 136 -11.95 -15.19 -3.51
C CYS A 136 -10.70 -14.66 -2.76
N LYS A 137 -9.66 -14.22 -3.47
CA LYS A 137 -8.38 -13.72 -2.90
C LYS A 137 -8.24 -12.20 -3.02
N GLY A 138 -9.20 -11.53 -3.64
CA GLY A 138 -9.17 -10.12 -3.97
C GLY A 138 -10.32 -9.73 -4.89
N THR A 139 -10.22 -8.52 -5.44
CA THR A 139 -11.15 -8.00 -6.46
C THR A 139 -10.72 -8.38 -7.87
N ASN A 140 -11.59 -8.10 -8.84
CA ASN A 140 -11.35 -8.19 -10.29
C ASN A 140 -12.01 -6.99 -10.99
N GLN A 141 -11.45 -5.80 -10.79
CA GLN A 141 -11.94 -4.52 -11.29
C GLN A 141 -11.31 -4.13 -12.64
N GLN A 142 -10.25 -4.83 -13.06
CA GLN A 142 -9.44 -4.49 -14.23
C GLN A 142 -9.25 -5.69 -15.15
N ASP A 143 -9.05 -5.43 -16.44
CA ASP A 143 -8.61 -6.43 -17.41
C ASP A 143 -7.11 -6.24 -17.68
N ILE A 144 -6.26 -6.82 -16.82
CA ILE A 144 -4.82 -6.55 -16.80
C ILE A 144 -4.12 -7.24 -17.98
N LYS A 145 -3.77 -6.46 -19.00
CA LYS A 145 -3.20 -6.97 -20.26
C LYS A 145 -2.13 -6.04 -20.83
N GLY A 146 -1.22 -6.61 -21.63
CA GLY A 146 -0.23 -5.82 -22.37
C GLY A 146 0.75 -5.07 -21.47
N VAL A 147 1.00 -5.58 -20.27
CA VAL A 147 1.99 -5.03 -19.33
C VAL A 147 3.37 -5.08 -19.96
N GLN A 148 4.07 -3.94 -19.94
CA GLN A 148 5.44 -3.81 -20.45
C GLN A 148 6.47 -3.71 -19.33
N LYS A 149 6.07 -3.23 -18.16
CA LYS A 149 6.94 -3.09 -16.99
C LYS A 149 6.15 -3.36 -15.71
N VAL A 150 6.74 -4.09 -14.77
CA VAL A 150 6.17 -4.32 -13.44
C VAL A 150 6.94 -3.51 -12.41
N VAL A 151 6.22 -2.74 -11.60
CA VAL A 151 6.78 -1.88 -10.55
C VAL A 151 6.28 -2.35 -9.19
N PHE A 152 7.21 -2.57 -8.27
CA PHE A 152 6.93 -2.88 -6.87
C PHE A 152 7.18 -1.64 -6.01
N LEU A 153 6.11 -1.11 -5.44
CA LEU A 153 6.15 -0.08 -4.39
C LEU A 153 5.79 -0.73 -3.06
N GLY A 154 6.34 -0.24 -1.96
CA GLY A 154 5.97 -0.78 -0.66
C GLY A 154 7.04 -0.64 0.39
N ASP A 155 6.89 -1.46 1.41
CA ASP A 155 7.67 -1.39 2.63
C ASP A 155 8.60 -2.61 2.82
N SER A 156 8.90 -2.94 4.07
CA SER A 156 9.69 -4.11 4.46
C SER A 156 9.10 -5.44 4.03
N VAL A 157 7.78 -5.53 3.80
CA VAL A 157 7.16 -6.74 3.23
C VAL A 157 7.58 -6.92 1.76
N THR A 158 7.67 -5.84 0.98
CA THR A 158 8.12 -5.91 -0.43
C THR A 158 9.62 -6.14 -0.56
N VAL A 159 10.41 -5.46 0.28
CA VAL A 159 11.88 -5.64 0.30
C VAL A 159 12.24 -7.04 0.81
N GLY A 160 11.50 -7.54 1.80
CA GLY A 160 11.85 -8.70 2.61
C GLY A 160 12.81 -8.36 3.74
N THR A 161 12.56 -8.92 4.91
CA THR A 161 13.40 -8.77 6.12
C THR A 161 14.10 -10.07 6.48
N PRO A 162 15.22 -10.02 7.22
CA PRO A 162 15.77 -11.21 7.84
C PRO A 162 14.76 -11.79 8.85
N PRO A 163 14.62 -13.13 8.93
CA PRO A 163 15.46 -14.13 8.27
C PRO A 163 15.01 -14.50 6.84
N THR A 164 13.82 -14.06 6.39
CA THR A 164 13.26 -14.52 5.11
C THR A 164 14.14 -14.13 3.92
N ASN A 165 14.64 -12.89 3.89
CA ASN A 165 15.49 -12.40 2.80
C ASN A 165 16.89 -13.04 2.74
N LEU A 166 17.27 -13.87 3.73
CA LEU A 166 18.48 -14.71 3.64
C LEU A 166 18.35 -15.75 2.52
N ASN A 167 17.12 -16.06 2.10
CA ASN A 167 16.81 -16.70 0.84
C ASN A 167 16.03 -15.70 -0.04
N PRO A 168 16.70 -14.92 -0.91
CA PRO A 168 16.04 -13.93 -1.77
C PRO A 168 14.86 -14.48 -2.59
N GLY A 169 14.93 -15.74 -3.01
CA GLY A 169 13.86 -16.41 -3.76
C GLY A 169 12.61 -16.73 -2.93
N ALA A 170 12.66 -16.59 -1.61
CA ALA A 170 11.52 -16.77 -0.72
C ALA A 170 10.72 -15.48 -0.47
N VAL A 171 11.21 -14.32 -0.90
CA VAL A 171 10.50 -13.05 -0.78
C VAL A 171 9.40 -12.98 -1.85
N TYR A 172 8.20 -12.52 -1.49
CA TYR A 172 7.03 -12.56 -2.37
C TYR A 172 7.29 -11.84 -3.71
N ARG A 173 8.01 -10.70 -3.68
CA ARG A 173 8.42 -9.95 -4.88
C ARG A 173 9.20 -10.83 -5.88
N ALA A 174 10.06 -11.72 -5.39
CA ALA A 174 10.83 -12.62 -6.24
C ALA A 174 9.98 -13.78 -6.77
N ILE A 175 9.13 -14.37 -5.92
CA ILE A 175 8.21 -15.44 -6.31
C ILE A 175 7.25 -14.93 -7.40
N LEU A 176 6.63 -13.78 -7.16
CA LEU A 176 5.65 -13.17 -8.03
C LEU A 176 6.26 -12.71 -9.36
N ALA A 177 7.42 -12.04 -9.35
CA ALA A 177 8.07 -11.58 -10.57
C ALA A 177 8.33 -12.72 -11.58
N ASN A 178 8.74 -13.90 -11.12
CA ASN A 178 8.93 -15.07 -11.99
C ASN A 178 7.61 -15.54 -12.64
N LYS A 179 6.51 -15.53 -11.87
CA LYS A 179 5.19 -15.87 -12.41
C LYS A 179 4.71 -14.83 -13.43
N LEU A 180 4.86 -13.54 -13.12
CA LEU A 180 4.43 -12.44 -13.99
C LEU A 180 5.25 -12.34 -15.27
N ALA A 181 6.55 -12.64 -15.22
CA ALA A 181 7.38 -12.70 -16.42
C ALA A 181 6.83 -13.72 -17.43
N THR A 182 6.38 -14.86 -16.93
CA THR A 182 5.75 -15.90 -17.76
C THR A 182 4.37 -15.46 -18.24
N LEU A 183 3.53 -14.91 -17.34
CA LEU A 183 2.16 -14.49 -17.66
C LEU A 183 2.11 -13.44 -18.77
N PHE A 184 2.96 -12.41 -18.69
CA PHE A 184 2.97 -11.31 -19.64
C PHE A 184 4.00 -11.46 -20.76
N ASN A 185 4.79 -12.54 -20.75
CA ASN A 185 5.90 -12.75 -21.70
C ASN A 185 6.87 -11.55 -21.75
N ILE A 186 7.29 -11.09 -20.56
CA ILE A 186 8.25 -10.00 -20.36
C ILE A 186 9.59 -10.54 -19.84
N GLN A 187 10.65 -9.75 -19.92
CA GLN A 187 11.99 -10.16 -19.51
C GLN A 187 12.04 -10.44 -18.00
N PRO A 188 12.33 -11.68 -17.56
CA PRO A 188 12.39 -12.00 -16.14
C PRO A 188 13.54 -11.25 -15.46
N PRO A 189 13.47 -11.02 -14.13
CA PRO A 189 14.55 -10.42 -13.41
C PRO A 189 15.76 -11.38 -13.34
N GLY A 190 16.96 -10.80 -13.23
CA GLY A 190 18.21 -11.53 -13.16
C GLY A 190 18.57 -12.03 -11.76
N PHE A 191 19.78 -12.57 -11.64
CA PHE A 191 20.34 -13.01 -10.36
C PHE A 191 20.37 -11.88 -9.33
N GLY A 192 20.02 -12.21 -8.08
CA GLY A 192 20.00 -11.26 -6.95
C GLY A 192 18.65 -10.56 -6.74
N TRP A 193 17.66 -10.74 -7.63
CA TRP A 193 16.30 -10.26 -7.38
C TRP A 193 15.70 -10.89 -6.12
N GLY A 194 15.07 -10.07 -5.29
CA GLY A 194 14.58 -10.44 -3.95
C GLY A 194 15.60 -10.21 -2.83
N ALA A 195 16.84 -9.80 -3.15
CA ALA A 195 17.80 -9.39 -2.13
C ALA A 195 17.41 -8.03 -1.54
N ALA A 196 17.88 -7.75 -0.34
CA ALA A 196 17.77 -6.45 0.32
C ALA A 196 19.17 -5.86 0.50
N ASP A 197 19.29 -4.54 0.42
CA ASP A 197 20.41 -3.79 0.98
C ASP A 197 20.19 -3.64 2.49
N PRO A 198 20.92 -4.35 3.36
CA PRO A 198 20.68 -4.27 4.80
C PRO A 198 21.13 -2.94 5.42
N ILE A 199 21.91 -2.13 4.69
CA ILE A 199 22.38 -0.82 5.17
C ILE A 199 21.34 0.24 4.88
N ASN A 200 20.86 0.29 3.64
CA ASN A 200 19.90 1.31 3.20
C ASN A 200 18.44 0.86 3.33
N GLY A 201 18.19 -0.42 3.61
CA GLY A 201 16.85 -0.99 3.76
C GLY A 201 16.06 -1.04 2.45
N VAL A 202 16.72 -1.03 1.28
CA VAL A 202 16.05 -0.99 -0.03
C VAL A 202 16.13 -2.34 -0.75
N ALA A 203 15.21 -2.55 -1.69
CA ALA A 203 15.24 -3.69 -2.59
C ALA A 203 16.46 -3.68 -3.52
N LEU A 204 17.12 -4.84 -3.69
CA LEU A 204 18.19 -5.04 -4.65
C LEU A 204 17.87 -6.17 -5.67
N PRO A 205 18.39 -6.05 -6.92
CA PRO A 205 18.71 -4.77 -7.55
C PRO A 205 17.44 -3.90 -7.67
N HIS A 206 17.62 -2.58 -7.84
CA HIS A 206 16.51 -1.64 -8.06
C HIS A 206 15.72 -1.96 -9.34
N GLU A 207 16.41 -2.24 -10.45
CA GLU A 207 15.82 -2.63 -11.74
C GLU A 207 16.51 -3.90 -12.26
N SER A 208 15.72 -4.84 -12.78
CA SER A 208 16.22 -6.06 -13.43
C SER A 208 15.21 -6.63 -14.41
N GLY A 209 15.61 -6.82 -15.67
CA GLY A 209 14.67 -7.17 -16.73
C GLY A 209 13.57 -6.11 -16.85
N ASP A 210 12.32 -6.55 -16.94
CA ASP A 210 11.15 -5.67 -17.00
C ASP A 210 10.54 -5.36 -15.63
N PHE A 211 11.34 -5.47 -14.56
CA PHE A 211 10.92 -5.27 -13.18
C PHE A 211 11.70 -4.15 -12.50
N ILE A 212 10.99 -3.32 -11.73
CA ILE A 212 11.55 -2.24 -10.89
C ILE A 212 11.01 -2.39 -9.46
N SER A 213 11.81 -2.10 -8.44
CA SER A 213 11.34 -2.01 -7.06
C SER A 213 11.93 -0.80 -6.35
N CYS A 214 11.05 0.09 -5.90
CA CYS A 214 11.39 1.26 -5.07
C CYS A 214 10.99 1.07 -3.62
N ALA A 215 10.67 -0.16 -3.21
CA ALA A 215 10.30 -0.45 -1.85
C ALA A 215 11.48 -0.25 -0.89
N LYS A 216 11.17 0.22 0.32
CA LYS A 216 12.15 0.47 1.39
C LYS A 216 11.59 0.08 2.76
N TRP A 217 12.46 -0.36 3.67
CA TRP A 217 12.07 -0.68 5.04
C TRP A 217 11.51 0.55 5.75
N GLY A 218 10.43 0.36 6.49
CA GLY A 218 9.78 1.44 7.24
C GLY A 218 8.94 2.39 6.38
N ALA A 219 8.80 2.15 5.08
CA ALA A 219 7.98 2.99 4.22
C ALA A 219 6.53 3.06 4.70
N ARG A 220 5.97 4.26 4.64
CA ARG A 220 4.58 4.62 4.91
C ARG A 220 3.95 5.20 3.64
N THR A 221 2.66 5.47 3.69
CA THR A 221 1.94 6.04 2.53
C THR A 221 2.45 7.42 2.09
N ASP A 222 3.03 8.23 2.98
CA ASP A 222 3.66 9.51 2.63
C ASP A 222 4.91 9.35 1.76
N ASP A 223 5.63 8.22 1.92
CA ASP A 223 6.82 7.91 1.12
C ASP A 223 6.51 7.61 -0.36
N LEU A 224 5.25 7.30 -0.70
CA LEU A 224 4.85 6.98 -2.08
C LEU A 224 5.07 8.19 -3.00
N MET A 225 4.55 9.35 -2.59
CA MET A 225 4.48 10.57 -3.41
C MET A 225 5.02 11.82 -2.72
N GLN A 226 4.74 12.06 -1.42
CA GLN A 226 5.02 13.36 -0.80
C GLN A 226 6.51 13.66 -0.69
N ASP A 227 7.30 12.64 -0.37
CA ASP A 227 8.76 12.74 -0.30
C ASP A 227 9.44 12.37 -1.63
N ASN A 228 8.66 12.17 -2.70
CA ASN A 228 9.11 11.73 -4.03
C ASN A 228 9.96 10.43 -4.03
N THR A 229 9.88 9.58 -3.01
CA THR A 229 10.88 8.49 -2.86
C THR A 229 10.55 7.18 -3.55
N GLN A 230 9.31 6.94 -3.99
CA GLN A 230 8.98 5.67 -4.63
C GLN A 230 8.37 5.81 -6.03
N VAL A 231 7.24 6.49 -6.18
CA VAL A 231 6.53 6.52 -7.47
C VAL A 231 7.36 7.23 -8.53
N GLU A 232 7.89 8.42 -8.23
CA GLU A 232 8.68 9.18 -9.21
C GLU A 232 10.01 8.50 -9.56
N ASP A 233 10.64 7.83 -8.59
CA ASP A 233 11.88 7.06 -8.79
C ASP A 233 11.65 5.83 -9.68
N CYS A 234 10.51 5.15 -9.54
CA CYS A 234 10.17 3.95 -10.30
C CYS A 234 9.52 4.26 -11.67
N ILE A 235 8.85 5.40 -11.79
CA ILE A 235 8.11 5.80 -13.01
C ILE A 235 8.54 7.22 -13.42
N PRO A 236 9.83 7.39 -13.80
CA PRO A 236 10.35 8.69 -14.15
C PRO A 236 9.72 9.22 -15.45
N PRO A 237 9.64 10.56 -15.63
CA PRO A 237 8.94 11.19 -16.76
C PRO A 237 9.27 10.63 -18.15
N ASP A 238 10.53 10.26 -18.40
CA ASP A 238 11.01 9.73 -19.67
C ASP A 238 10.54 8.30 -19.97
N LYS A 239 10.06 7.56 -18.96
CA LYS A 239 9.53 6.20 -19.08
C LYS A 239 8.00 6.10 -18.98
N ARG A 240 7.27 7.21 -18.81
CA ARG A 240 5.80 7.20 -18.57
C ARG A 240 4.93 6.77 -19.76
N ASN A 241 5.53 6.55 -20.93
CA ASN A 241 4.84 6.02 -22.11
C ASN A 241 4.73 4.49 -22.14
N LEU A 242 5.30 3.79 -21.16
CA LEU A 242 5.14 2.34 -21.02
C LEU A 242 3.82 2.01 -20.31
N HIS A 243 3.25 0.85 -20.62
CA HIS A 243 2.14 0.29 -19.85
C HIS A 243 2.68 -0.43 -18.60
N TYR A 244 2.31 0.07 -17.41
CA TYR A 244 2.81 -0.46 -16.13
C TYR A 244 1.78 -1.34 -15.43
N LEU A 245 2.27 -2.37 -14.74
CA LEU A 245 1.58 -2.99 -13.61
C LEU A 245 2.27 -2.56 -12.32
N VAL A 246 1.56 -1.85 -11.44
CA VAL A 246 2.04 -1.41 -10.13
C VAL A 246 1.48 -2.33 -9.05
N ILE A 247 2.37 -2.91 -8.24
CA ILE A 247 2.06 -3.82 -7.14
C ILE A 247 2.47 -3.16 -5.83
N MET A 248 1.55 -3.06 -4.87
CA MET A 248 1.81 -2.32 -3.62
C MET A 248 1.47 -3.11 -2.35
N THR A 249 2.40 -3.09 -1.39
CA THR A 249 2.10 -3.39 0.03
C THR A 249 2.52 -2.18 0.86
N MET A 250 1.54 -1.35 1.24
CA MET A 250 1.74 -0.11 1.97
C MET A 250 0.66 0.08 3.04
N GLY A 251 0.99 0.75 4.14
CA GLY A 251 0.08 1.02 5.26
C GLY A 251 0.44 0.28 6.55
N GLY A 252 1.22 -0.79 6.48
CA GLY A 252 1.64 -1.56 7.66
C GLY A 252 2.40 -0.70 8.67
N ASN A 253 3.34 0.13 8.20
CA ASN A 253 4.07 1.06 9.06
C ASN A 253 3.21 2.23 9.58
N ASP A 254 2.18 2.63 8.84
CA ASP A 254 1.20 3.63 9.30
C ASP A 254 0.39 3.07 10.48
N ILE A 255 -0.13 1.85 10.35
CA ILE A 255 -0.83 1.14 11.44
C ILE A 255 0.11 0.87 12.62
N ALA A 256 1.36 0.49 12.37
CA ALA A 256 2.35 0.32 13.43
C ALA A 256 2.62 1.64 14.17
N SER A 257 2.71 2.77 13.45
CA SER A 257 2.87 4.10 14.05
C SER A 257 1.67 4.47 14.94
N ILE A 258 0.45 4.27 14.45
CA ILE A 258 -0.78 4.45 15.22
C ILE A 258 -0.75 3.58 16.48
N THR A 259 -0.44 2.29 16.30
CA THR A 259 -0.39 1.30 17.40
C THR A 259 0.60 1.70 18.49
N LYS A 260 1.80 2.16 18.12
CA LYS A 260 2.80 2.64 19.09
C LYS A 260 2.33 3.91 19.82
N ALA A 261 1.66 4.82 19.11
CA ALA A 261 1.24 6.09 19.68
C ALA A 261 0.01 5.98 20.61
N GLY A 262 -0.90 5.04 20.35
CA GLY A 262 -2.09 4.80 21.18
C GLY A 262 -1.94 3.69 22.23
N GLY A 263 -0.83 2.93 22.20
CA GLY A 263 -0.57 1.85 23.14
C GLY A 263 -0.08 2.34 24.51
N GLY A 264 -0.17 1.45 25.50
CA GLY A 264 0.43 1.66 26.81
C GLY A 264 -0.48 2.32 27.84
N SER A 265 0.08 2.58 29.03
CA SER A 265 -0.63 3.28 30.10
C SER A 265 -0.69 4.81 29.92
N ASN A 266 0.10 5.35 29.00
CA ASN A 266 0.22 6.78 28.77
C ASN A 266 0.46 7.05 27.27
N PRO A 267 -0.59 6.95 26.44
CA PRO A 267 -0.46 7.09 24.98
C PRO A 267 0.05 8.48 24.60
N SER A 268 0.87 8.56 23.56
CA SER A 268 1.43 9.82 23.07
C SER A 268 0.47 10.61 22.18
N LYS A 269 -0.61 9.97 21.71
CA LYS A 269 -1.70 10.59 20.95
C LYS A 269 -3.06 10.16 21.51
N THR A 270 -4.02 11.06 21.41
CA THR A 270 -5.42 10.80 21.73
C THR A 270 -6.12 10.02 20.61
N ILE A 271 -7.24 9.36 20.92
CA ILE A 271 -8.05 8.63 19.91
C ILE A 271 -8.43 9.52 18.71
N PRO A 272 -8.89 10.78 18.87
CA PRO A 272 -9.15 11.67 17.73
C PRO A 272 -7.92 11.96 16.86
N GLU A 273 -6.74 12.14 17.46
CA GLU A 273 -5.49 12.34 16.70
C GLU A 273 -5.07 11.09 15.93
N LEU A 274 -5.31 9.90 16.50
CA LEU A 274 -5.04 8.62 15.85
C LEU A 274 -6.01 8.37 14.68
N TRP A 275 -7.29 8.74 14.82
CA TRP A 275 -8.24 8.73 13.72
C TRP A 275 -7.84 9.69 12.60
N GLN A 276 -7.40 10.91 12.93
CA GLN A 276 -6.91 11.86 11.95
C GLN A 276 -5.69 11.29 11.19
N GLN A 277 -4.74 10.68 11.90
CA GLN A 277 -3.60 10.00 11.28
C GLN A 277 -4.05 8.86 10.36
N THR A 278 -5.07 8.09 10.77
CA THR A 278 -5.65 7.01 9.98
C THR A 278 -6.24 7.52 8.66
N GLN A 279 -7.04 8.59 8.74
CA GLN A 279 -7.63 9.25 7.59
C GLN A 279 -6.57 9.82 6.64
N THR A 280 -5.52 10.42 7.20
CA THR A 280 -4.42 10.97 6.41
C THR A 280 -3.74 9.90 5.57
N PHE A 281 -3.30 8.78 6.16
CA PHE A 281 -2.57 7.76 5.39
C PHE A 281 -3.46 7.10 4.32
N VAL A 282 -4.75 6.92 4.60
CA VAL A 282 -5.73 6.44 3.61
C VAL A 282 -5.86 7.43 2.44
N GLN A 283 -5.93 8.73 2.72
CA GLN A 283 -5.99 9.75 1.69
C GLN A 283 -4.72 9.76 0.83
N LEU A 284 -3.54 9.57 1.42
CA LEU A 284 -2.27 9.50 0.68
C LEU A 284 -2.21 8.30 -0.27
N LEU A 285 -2.73 7.15 0.14
CA LEU A 285 -2.88 6.01 -0.77
C LEU A 285 -3.83 6.36 -1.92
N ARG A 286 -4.99 6.97 -1.64
CA ARG A 286 -5.94 7.40 -2.66
C ARG A 286 -5.29 8.34 -3.66
N ASP A 287 -4.65 9.40 -3.18
CA ASP A 287 -3.99 10.41 -4.02
C ASP A 287 -2.93 9.75 -4.92
N THR A 288 -2.19 8.77 -4.39
CA THR A 288 -1.21 8.00 -5.17
C THR A 288 -1.87 7.17 -6.27
N VAL A 289 -2.93 6.41 -5.95
CA VAL A 289 -3.64 5.59 -6.95
C VAL A 289 -4.29 6.46 -8.02
N GLU A 290 -4.93 7.56 -7.63
CA GLU A 290 -5.52 8.52 -8.57
C GLU A 290 -4.44 9.16 -9.48
N TRP A 291 -3.25 9.46 -8.93
CA TRP A 291 -2.13 9.95 -9.71
C TRP A 291 -1.67 8.92 -10.75
N LEU A 292 -1.52 7.65 -10.35
CA LEU A 292 -1.08 6.55 -11.22
C LEU A 292 -2.09 6.27 -12.35
N LYS A 293 -3.39 6.26 -12.02
CA LYS A 293 -4.47 5.98 -12.99
C LYS A 293 -4.75 7.14 -13.94
N ASN A 294 -4.22 8.35 -13.68
CA ASN A 294 -4.43 9.50 -14.54
C ASN A 294 -3.54 9.45 -15.80
N PRO A 295 -4.11 9.38 -17.01
CA PRO A 295 -3.32 9.30 -18.26
C PRO A 295 -2.51 10.56 -18.56
N ALA A 296 -2.82 11.70 -17.93
CA ALA A 296 -1.98 12.89 -18.03
C ALA A 296 -0.65 12.73 -17.27
N ASN A 297 -0.62 11.90 -16.23
CA ASN A 297 0.58 11.60 -15.47
C ASN A 297 1.34 10.44 -16.12
N VAL A 298 0.66 9.35 -16.45
CA VAL A 298 1.24 8.14 -17.06
C VAL A 298 0.52 7.79 -18.37
N PRO A 299 0.92 8.39 -19.52
CA PRO A 299 0.23 8.22 -20.79
C PRO A 299 0.18 6.77 -21.32
N GLY A 300 1.13 5.93 -20.92
CA GLY A 300 1.14 4.51 -21.30
C GLY A 300 0.10 3.65 -20.57
N GLY A 301 -0.57 4.21 -19.56
CA GLY A 301 -1.52 3.51 -18.70
C GLY A 301 -0.86 2.83 -17.51
N VAL A 302 -1.66 2.53 -16.49
CA VAL A 302 -1.25 1.79 -15.30
C VAL A 302 -2.39 0.89 -14.83
N ASP A 303 -2.10 -0.40 -14.68
CA ASP A 303 -2.87 -1.33 -13.87
C ASP A 303 -2.31 -1.32 -12.44
N VAL A 304 -3.19 -1.20 -11.43
CA VAL A 304 -2.76 -1.11 -10.03
C VAL A 304 -3.36 -2.24 -9.23
N VAL A 305 -2.53 -2.98 -8.50
CA VAL A 305 -2.97 -4.01 -7.55
C VAL A 305 -2.29 -3.77 -6.21
N PHE A 306 -3.06 -3.56 -5.15
CA PHE A 306 -2.51 -3.29 -3.81
C PHE A 306 -3.11 -4.21 -2.74
N ALA A 307 -2.42 -4.32 -1.61
CA ALA A 307 -2.90 -5.09 -0.48
C ALA A 307 -3.60 -4.20 0.56
N ASN A 308 -4.67 -4.70 1.17
CA ASN A 308 -5.14 -4.17 2.46
C ASN A 308 -4.16 -4.54 3.59
N ASN A 309 -4.30 -3.93 4.76
CA ASN A 309 -3.37 -4.10 5.87
C ASN A 309 -3.73 -5.33 6.71
N TYR A 310 -2.79 -6.26 6.90
CA TYR A 310 -2.96 -7.34 7.88
C TYR A 310 -2.56 -6.91 9.30
N GLU A 311 -2.90 -7.74 10.27
CA GLU A 311 -2.38 -7.64 11.63
C GLU A 311 -2.03 -9.04 12.17
N PHE A 312 -1.16 -9.14 13.18
CA PHE A 312 -0.53 -10.40 13.61
C PHE A 312 -1.22 -11.08 14.82
N THR A 313 -2.26 -10.45 15.37
CA THR A 313 -2.96 -10.86 16.58
C THR A 313 -4.21 -11.69 16.30
N ASP A 314 -4.50 -11.99 15.03
CA ASP A 314 -5.66 -12.77 14.57
C ASP A 314 -7.00 -12.18 15.04
N GLY A 315 -7.16 -10.87 14.85
CA GLY A 315 -8.36 -10.07 15.14
C GLY A 315 -8.59 -9.79 16.63
N THR A 316 -7.67 -10.21 17.52
CA THR A 316 -7.87 -10.10 18.97
C THR A 316 -7.44 -8.75 19.56
N GLY A 317 -6.61 -7.99 18.83
CA GLY A 317 -5.95 -6.79 19.35
C GLY A 317 -4.94 -7.08 20.47
N GLU A 318 -4.58 -8.35 20.70
CA GLU A 318 -3.59 -8.75 21.70
C GLU A 318 -2.17 -8.60 21.17
N THR A 319 -1.70 -7.35 21.11
CA THR A 319 -0.36 -7.02 20.60
C THR A 319 0.78 -7.68 21.39
N ASN A 320 0.53 -8.07 22.64
CA ASN A 320 1.46 -8.83 23.48
C ASN A 320 1.47 -10.34 23.19
N ALA A 321 0.66 -10.86 22.26
CA ALA A 321 0.71 -12.26 21.84
C ALA A 321 2.07 -12.65 21.25
N CYS A 322 2.84 -11.67 20.78
CA CYS A 322 4.23 -11.84 20.40
C CYS A 322 5.16 -11.01 21.30
N VAL A 323 6.06 -11.68 22.03
CA VAL A 323 6.96 -11.04 23.00
C VAL A 323 7.85 -9.96 22.35
N LEU A 324 8.25 -10.15 21.09
CA LEU A 324 9.14 -9.23 20.40
C LEU A 324 8.43 -7.96 19.90
N ALA A 325 7.10 -7.95 19.83
CA ALA A 325 6.33 -6.75 19.48
C ALA A 325 6.55 -5.63 20.52
N GLY A 326 6.57 -5.99 21.80
CA GLY A 326 6.87 -5.05 22.89
C GLY A 326 8.27 -4.44 22.79
N LEU A 327 9.27 -5.20 22.32
CA LEU A 327 10.61 -4.64 22.07
C LEU A 327 10.63 -3.65 20.91
N GLY A 328 9.67 -3.76 19.97
CA GLY A 328 9.45 -2.80 18.88
C GLY A 328 8.64 -1.56 19.30
N GLY A 329 8.31 -1.41 20.59
CA GLY A 329 7.49 -0.32 21.12
C GLY A 329 5.99 -0.49 20.93
N ILE A 330 5.53 -1.68 20.52
CA ILE A 330 4.11 -1.99 20.38
C ILE A 330 3.60 -2.45 21.75
N GLU A 331 2.92 -1.56 22.46
CA GLU A 331 2.32 -1.85 23.75
C GLU A 331 0.83 -2.23 23.62
N PRO A 332 0.25 -2.95 24.60
CA PRO A 332 -1.19 -3.22 24.64
C PRO A 332 -2.02 -1.95 24.72
N TRP A 333 -3.13 -1.92 23.99
CA TRP A 333 -4.10 -0.82 24.04
C TRP A 333 -5.10 -1.02 25.18
N GLN A 334 -5.45 0.07 25.86
CA GLN A 334 -6.55 0.06 26.83
C GLN A 334 -7.90 -0.09 26.13
N ASP A 335 -8.09 0.64 25.03
CA ASP A 335 -9.26 0.54 24.16
C ASP A 335 -8.89 -0.21 22.86
N LYS A 336 -8.94 -1.54 22.94
CA LYS A 336 -8.67 -2.42 21.78
C LYS A 336 -9.70 -2.22 20.66
N GLN A 337 -10.94 -1.84 21.00
CA GLN A 337 -12.00 -1.65 20.02
C GLN A 337 -11.69 -0.44 19.16
N ALA A 338 -11.28 0.69 19.75
CA ALA A 338 -10.88 1.86 18.98
C ALA A 338 -9.75 1.57 18.00
N GLN A 339 -8.77 0.75 18.39
CA GLN A 339 -7.69 0.31 17.49
C GLN A 339 -8.23 -0.53 16.33
N ALA A 340 -9.08 -1.52 16.64
CA ALA A 340 -9.70 -2.38 15.64
C ALA A 340 -10.55 -1.57 14.65
N ASP A 341 -11.36 -0.65 15.15
CA ASP A 341 -12.21 0.22 14.32
C ASP A 341 -11.39 1.04 13.31
N MET A 342 -10.23 1.58 13.72
CA MET A 342 -9.32 2.31 12.82
C MET A 342 -8.75 1.42 11.71
N VAL A 343 -8.33 0.19 12.05
CA VAL A 343 -7.80 -0.78 11.07
C VAL A 343 -8.89 -1.24 10.09
N ILE A 344 -10.06 -1.59 10.61
CA ILE A 344 -11.23 -1.99 9.82
C ILE A 344 -11.62 -0.87 8.87
N TRP A 345 -11.79 0.35 9.39
CA TRP A 345 -12.14 1.50 8.58
C TRP A 345 -11.11 1.77 7.48
N ALA A 346 -9.81 1.71 7.78
CA ALA A 346 -8.77 1.92 6.79
C ALA A 346 -8.85 0.89 5.66
N ASN A 347 -9.03 -0.39 6.00
CA ASN A 347 -9.15 -1.47 5.01
C ASN A 347 -10.45 -1.38 4.20
N GLU A 348 -11.56 -0.93 4.78
CA GLU A 348 -12.77 -0.60 4.04
C GLU A 348 -12.55 0.56 3.05
N GLN A 349 -11.82 1.60 3.46
CA GLN A 349 -11.47 2.69 2.55
C GLN A 349 -10.52 2.24 1.43
N TYR A 350 -9.64 1.27 1.69
CA TYR A 350 -8.80 0.66 0.65
C TYR A 350 -9.67 -0.04 -0.41
N MET A 351 -10.71 -0.78 0.00
CA MET A 351 -11.70 -1.34 -0.93
C MET A 351 -12.42 -0.24 -1.71
N LYS A 352 -12.82 0.85 -1.04
CA LYS A 352 -13.43 1.99 -1.71
C LYS A 352 -12.50 2.60 -2.77
N ILE A 353 -11.22 2.77 -2.47
CA ILE A 353 -10.20 3.28 -3.41
C ILE A 353 -10.12 2.34 -4.63
N ALA A 354 -10.03 1.03 -4.42
CA ALA A 354 -9.99 0.04 -5.49
C ALA A 354 -11.19 0.18 -6.44
N THR A 355 -12.41 0.23 -5.88
CA THR A 355 -13.64 0.39 -6.67
C THR A 355 -13.70 1.74 -7.39
N ASP A 356 -13.45 2.86 -6.70
CA ASP A 356 -13.55 4.20 -7.28
C ASP A 356 -12.56 4.40 -8.43
N THR A 357 -11.36 3.84 -8.30
CA THR A 357 -10.26 4.05 -9.26
C THR A 357 -10.15 2.96 -10.31
N GLN A 358 -11.01 1.94 -10.26
CA GLN A 358 -10.90 0.73 -11.07
C GLN A 358 -9.49 0.15 -10.94
N SER A 359 -9.08 -0.09 -9.70
CA SER A 359 -7.85 -0.78 -9.30
C SER A 359 -8.21 -2.05 -8.54
N ASP A 360 -7.28 -2.97 -8.39
CA ASP A 360 -7.52 -4.19 -7.63
C ASP A 360 -6.92 -4.18 -6.23
N MET A 361 -7.62 -4.83 -5.32
CA MET A 361 -7.18 -5.03 -3.95
C MET A 361 -7.15 -6.53 -3.62
N ILE A 362 -6.03 -7.02 -3.10
CA ILE A 362 -5.96 -8.37 -2.53
C ILE A 362 -6.46 -8.38 -1.09
N PHE A 363 -7.07 -9.50 -0.68
CA PHE A 363 -7.59 -9.75 0.67
C PHE A 363 -6.50 -10.29 1.58
N MET A 364 -5.49 -9.45 1.83
CA MET A 364 -4.32 -9.78 2.64
C MET A 364 -4.66 -9.92 4.12
N LEU A 365 -5.42 -9.00 4.72
CA LEU A 365 -5.89 -9.11 6.11
C LEU A 365 -6.61 -10.43 6.34
N GLU A 366 -7.57 -10.74 5.48
CA GLU A 366 -8.46 -11.88 5.61
C GLU A 366 -7.68 -13.17 5.40
N SER A 367 -6.77 -13.20 4.43
CA SER A 367 -5.94 -14.36 4.18
C SER A 367 -4.94 -14.62 5.32
N PHE A 368 -4.36 -13.58 5.92
CA PHE A 368 -3.42 -13.71 7.04
C PHE A 368 -4.11 -13.92 8.40
N CYS A 369 -5.36 -13.50 8.55
CA CYS A 369 -6.18 -13.75 9.73
C CYS A 369 -6.32 -15.26 9.93
N GLY A 370 -5.83 -15.75 11.07
CA GLY A 370 -5.76 -17.17 11.42
C GLY A 370 -4.37 -17.77 11.23
N HIS A 371 -3.39 -16.98 10.78
CA HIS A 371 -2.00 -17.37 10.62
C HIS A 371 -1.04 -16.58 11.53
N GLY A 372 -1.58 -15.82 12.49
CA GLY A 372 -0.86 -15.03 13.47
C GLY A 372 -0.47 -15.79 14.74
N TYR A 373 -0.22 -15.03 15.81
CA TYR A 373 0.24 -15.55 17.10
C TYR A 373 -0.90 -16.10 17.97
N LYS A 374 -2.15 -15.96 17.53
CA LYS A 374 -3.37 -16.45 18.18
C LYS A 374 -4.11 -17.50 17.36
N ARG A 375 -3.56 -17.94 16.23
CA ARG A 375 -4.11 -18.99 15.35
C ARG A 375 -4.53 -20.30 16.01
N ASP A 376 -3.92 -20.65 17.15
CA ASP A 376 -4.24 -21.87 17.90
C ASP A 376 -5.33 -21.64 18.97
N ASP A 377 -5.84 -20.41 19.12
CA ASP A 377 -6.93 -20.06 20.03
C ASP A 377 -8.29 -20.38 19.38
N PRO A 378 -9.00 -21.43 19.82
CA PRO A 378 -10.29 -21.82 19.24
C PRO A 378 -11.41 -20.82 19.50
N THR A 379 -11.19 -19.82 20.36
CA THR A 379 -12.15 -18.76 20.67
C THR A 379 -11.88 -17.46 19.90
N GLY A 380 -10.73 -17.39 19.20
CA GLY A 380 -10.36 -16.22 18.41
C GLY A 380 -11.25 -16.03 17.17
N PRO A 381 -11.50 -14.78 16.74
CA PRO A 381 -12.36 -14.48 15.59
C PRO A 381 -11.82 -15.05 14.27
N CYS A 382 -10.51 -15.29 14.21
CA CYS A 382 -9.78 -15.76 13.05
C CYS A 382 -9.45 -17.27 13.10
N TYR A 383 -10.02 -18.04 14.04
CA TYR A 383 -9.63 -19.44 14.20
C TYR A 383 -9.96 -20.31 12.98
N ARG A 384 -8.91 -20.89 12.36
CA ARG A 384 -9.03 -21.76 11.17
C ARG A 384 -8.95 -23.25 11.48
N GLY A 385 -8.70 -23.62 12.73
CA GLY A 385 -8.49 -25.01 13.14
C GLY A 385 -7.08 -25.25 13.70
N PRO A 386 -6.86 -26.44 14.29
CA PRO A 386 -5.58 -26.77 14.91
C PRO A 386 -4.48 -26.91 13.87
N ASN A 387 -3.24 -26.58 14.26
CA ASN A 387 -2.04 -26.68 13.41
C ASN A 387 -2.07 -25.76 12.17
N THR A 388 -2.88 -24.71 12.18
CA THR A 388 -2.78 -23.66 11.15
C THR A 388 -1.35 -23.08 11.20
N PRO A 389 -0.65 -22.94 10.07
CA PRO A 389 0.74 -22.51 10.08
C PRO A 389 0.86 -21.03 10.48
N LEU A 390 1.88 -20.69 11.28
CA LEU A 390 2.27 -19.31 11.51
C LEU A 390 2.86 -18.73 10.22
N TRP A 391 2.38 -17.57 9.76
CA TRP A 391 2.90 -16.87 8.57
C TRP A 391 3.78 -15.68 8.90
N PHE A 392 4.03 -15.42 10.16
CA PHE A 392 4.90 -14.34 10.63
C PHE A 392 6.27 -14.88 11.05
N ASP A 393 7.30 -14.07 10.86
CA ASP A 393 8.63 -14.34 11.37
C ASP A 393 8.78 -13.88 12.83
N THR A 394 10.00 -14.02 13.37
CA THR A 394 10.30 -13.68 14.77
C THR A 394 10.14 -12.19 15.08
N THR A 395 10.10 -11.29 14.11
CA THR A 395 9.83 -9.87 14.35
C THR A 395 8.35 -9.57 14.65
N CYS A 396 7.50 -10.60 14.61
CA CYS A 396 6.05 -10.57 14.80
C CYS A 396 5.25 -9.96 13.66
N ILE A 397 5.78 -8.95 12.97
CA ILE A 397 5.03 -8.13 12.02
C ILE A 397 5.36 -8.43 10.57
N HIS A 398 6.47 -9.11 10.27
CA HIS A 398 6.87 -9.44 8.91
C HIS A 398 6.50 -10.88 8.55
N PRO A 399 6.17 -11.17 7.28
CA PRO A 399 5.89 -12.53 6.86
C PRO A 399 7.16 -13.40 6.87
N ASN A 400 7.00 -14.66 7.26
CA ASN A 400 8.02 -15.68 7.04
C ASN A 400 7.92 -16.23 5.59
N ALA A 401 8.76 -17.21 5.23
CA ALA A 401 8.76 -17.78 3.87
C ALA A 401 7.37 -18.33 3.44
N PRO A 402 6.64 -19.13 4.25
CA PRO A 402 5.24 -19.48 3.96
C PRO A 402 4.32 -18.27 3.76
N GLY A 403 4.41 -17.23 4.61
CA GLY A 403 3.61 -16.01 4.48
C GLY A 403 3.90 -15.25 3.19
N HIS A 404 5.17 -15.12 2.79
CA HIS A 404 5.54 -14.53 1.51
C HIS A 404 5.06 -15.37 0.31
N ALA A 405 5.08 -16.70 0.41
CA ALA A 405 4.54 -17.56 -0.65
C ALA A 405 3.03 -17.38 -0.80
N ALA A 406 2.30 -17.30 0.32
CA ALA A 406 0.86 -17.00 0.31
C ALA A 406 0.59 -15.62 -0.30
N LEU A 407 1.33 -14.59 0.10
CA LEU A 407 1.18 -13.23 -0.44
C LEU A 407 1.44 -13.17 -1.95
N ALA A 408 2.47 -13.87 -2.45
CA ALA A 408 2.72 -13.96 -3.89
C ALA A 408 1.58 -14.66 -4.63
N ASP A 409 0.92 -15.64 -3.99
CA ASP A 409 -0.25 -16.32 -4.55
C ASP A 409 -1.48 -15.41 -4.62
N LEU A 410 -1.75 -14.64 -3.56
CA LEU A 410 -2.85 -13.67 -3.54
C LEU A 410 -2.74 -12.68 -4.71
N PHE A 411 -1.57 -12.04 -4.87
CA PHE A 411 -1.34 -11.13 -5.98
C PHE A 411 -1.43 -11.83 -7.33
N TYR A 412 -0.78 -12.98 -7.50
CA TYR A 412 -0.78 -13.67 -8.79
C TYR A 412 -2.19 -14.01 -9.26
N GLU A 413 -3.03 -14.49 -8.37
CA GLU A 413 -4.37 -14.98 -8.72
C GLU A 413 -5.31 -13.82 -9.05
N THR A 414 -5.19 -12.69 -8.33
CA THR A 414 -5.88 -11.45 -8.68
C THR A 414 -5.39 -10.87 -10.02
N ILE A 415 -4.10 -10.96 -10.32
CA ILE A 415 -3.54 -10.42 -11.57
C ILE A 415 -3.85 -11.32 -12.79
N ALA A 416 -3.98 -12.63 -12.58
CA ALA A 416 -4.10 -13.62 -13.65
C ALA A 416 -5.54 -13.99 -14.02
N GLU A 417 -6.53 -13.54 -13.24
CA GLU A 417 -7.94 -13.64 -13.60
C GLU A 417 -8.28 -12.70 -14.76
#